data_AF-A0A1S1T766-F1
#
_entry.id   AF-A0A1S1T766-F1
#
_cell.length_a   1.000
_cell.length_b   1.000
_cell.length_c   1.000
_cell.angle_alpha   90.00
_cell.angle_beta   90.00
_cell.angle_gamma   90.00
#
_symmetry.space_group_name_H-M   'P 1'
#
loop_
_entity.id
_entity.type
_entity.pdbx_description
1 polymer ?
#
loop_
_entity_poly.entity_id
_entity_poly.type
_entity_poly.pdbx_seq_one_letter_code
_entity_poly.pdbx_strand_id
1 'polypeptide(L)'
;MASEMELNDLKASWLNDPSRDLEETEGFEEHADELRAFAEAHRVQQEKEYQNQIIAKAIALGCPGNIGLAAYIDTLERRITRLEQRLPA
;
A
#
# COMPACT_ATOMS: atom_id res chain seq x y z
N MET A 1 -4.63 29.69 -1.72
CA MET A 1 -3.43 29.04 -1.17
C MET A 1 -3.88 28.20 -0.01
N ALA A 2 -3.86 26.87 -0.18
CA ALA A 2 -3.95 25.97 0.96
C ALA A 2 -2.75 26.21 1.88
N SER A 3 -2.99 26.18 3.18
CA SER A 3 -1.92 26.26 4.17
C SER A 3 -1.16 24.93 4.25
N GLU A 4 0.07 24.99 4.74
CA GLU A 4 0.91 23.80 4.93
C GLU A 4 0.30 22.80 5.93
N MET A 5 -0.56 23.28 6.83
CA MET A 5 -1.35 22.44 7.74
C MET A 5 -2.41 21.64 6.98
N GLU A 6 -3.18 22.29 6.10
CA GLU A 6 -4.21 21.63 5.28
C GLU A 6 -3.58 20.60 4.32
N LEU A 7 -2.38 20.87 3.81
CA LEU A 7 -1.62 19.93 2.97
C LEU A 7 -1.23 18.66 3.74
N ASN A 8 -0.78 18.81 4.99
CA ASN A 8 -0.42 17.67 5.83
C ASN A 8 -1.64 16.85 6.25
N ASP A 9 -2.76 17.51 6.52
CA ASP A 9 -4.03 16.84 6.82
C ASP A 9 -4.53 16.04 5.60
N LEU A 10 -4.39 16.60 4.39
CA LEU A 10 -4.71 15.90 3.15
C LEU A 10 -3.85 14.65 2.96
N LYS A 11 -2.52 14.76 3.15
CA LYS A 11 -1.60 13.60 3.09
C LYS A 11 -1.98 12.54 4.12
N ALA A 12 -2.28 12.94 5.36
CA ALA A 12 -2.68 12.03 6.43
C ALA A 12 -4.01 11.32 6.13
N SER A 13 -4.99 12.05 5.59
CA SER A 13 -6.26 11.47 5.14
C SER A 13 -6.04 10.46 4.02
N TRP A 14 -5.22 10.80 3.02
CA TRP A 14 -4.92 9.94 1.88
C TRP A 14 -4.21 8.65 2.28
N LEU A 15 -3.36 8.66 3.31
CA LEU A 15 -2.71 7.43 3.81
C LEU A 15 -3.70 6.36 4.30
N ASN A 16 -4.93 6.74 4.68
CA ASN A 16 -5.97 5.79 5.06
C ASN A 16 -6.64 5.11 3.85
N ASP A 17 -6.71 5.81 2.71
CA ASP A 17 -7.28 5.32 1.46
C ASP A 17 -6.46 5.83 0.26
N PRO A 18 -5.28 5.23 0.00
CA PRO A 18 -4.33 5.71 -1.01
C PRO A 18 -4.73 5.30 -2.44
N SER A 19 -6.04 5.18 -2.71
CA SER A 19 -6.60 4.76 -3.99
C SER A 19 -6.92 5.91 -4.95
N ARG A 20 -6.92 7.16 -4.45
CA ARG A 20 -7.27 8.37 -5.22
C ARG A 20 -6.02 9.11 -5.69
N ASP A 21 -6.15 9.84 -6.80
CA ASP A 21 -5.10 10.70 -7.34
C ASP A 21 -4.96 11.95 -6.46
N LEU A 22 -3.92 11.97 -5.62
CA LEU A 22 -3.74 12.96 -4.57
C LEU A 22 -3.45 14.35 -5.16
N GLU A 23 -2.73 14.39 -6.28
CA GLU A 23 -2.36 15.61 -6.99
C GLU A 23 -3.53 16.31 -7.68
N GLU A 24 -4.67 15.63 -7.86
CA GLU A 24 -5.87 16.20 -8.49
C GLU A 24 -6.85 16.78 -7.46
N THR A 25 -6.43 16.90 -6.19
CA THR A 25 -7.28 17.45 -5.14
C THR A 25 -7.52 18.94 -5.36
N GLU A 26 -8.78 19.32 -5.55
CA GLU A 26 -9.21 20.72 -5.75
C GLU A 26 -8.76 21.60 -4.57
N GLY A 27 -8.17 22.76 -4.88
CA GLY A 27 -7.64 23.71 -3.90
C GLY A 27 -6.17 23.49 -3.51
N PHE A 28 -5.52 22.45 -4.03
CA PHE A 28 -4.11 22.12 -3.81
C PHE A 28 -3.27 22.09 -5.09
N GLU A 29 -3.73 22.75 -6.16
CA GLU A 29 -3.09 22.72 -7.49
C GLU A 29 -1.63 23.21 -7.44
N GLU A 30 -1.33 24.16 -6.56
CA GLU A 30 0.04 24.68 -6.33
C GLU A 30 0.99 23.62 -5.73
N HIS A 31 0.45 22.58 -5.09
CA HIS A 31 1.20 21.48 -4.47
C HIS A 31 1.10 20.16 -5.24
N ALA A 32 0.52 20.15 -6.45
CA ALA A 32 0.28 18.93 -7.22
C ALA A 32 1.55 18.09 -7.43
N ASP A 33 2.69 18.71 -7.74
CA ASP A 33 3.96 17.99 -7.92
C ASP A 33 4.50 17.38 -6.62
N GLU A 34 4.32 18.07 -5.49
CA GLU A 34 4.70 17.58 -4.17
C GLU A 34 3.83 16.38 -3.75
N LEU A 35 2.51 16.48 -3.99
CA LEU A 35 1.55 15.42 -3.70
C LEU A 35 1.79 14.18 -4.57
N ARG A 36 2.11 14.37 -5.85
CA ARG A 36 2.50 13.26 -6.74
C ARG A 36 3.77 12.58 -6.25
N ALA A 37 4.79 13.35 -5.87
CA ALA A 37 6.04 12.81 -5.34
C ALA A 37 5.81 12.05 -4.03
N PHE A 38 4.94 12.56 -3.15
CA PHE A 38 4.53 11.88 -1.91
C PHE A 38 3.82 10.56 -2.19
N ALA A 39 2.83 10.56 -3.10
CA ALA A 39 2.08 9.37 -3.46
C ALA A 39 2.98 8.28 -4.07
N GLU A 40 3.92 8.68 -4.95
CA GLU A 40 4.88 7.77 -5.56
C GLU A 40 5.87 7.20 -4.55
N ALA A 41 6.43 8.03 -3.66
CA ALA A 41 7.32 7.56 -2.60
C ALA A 41 6.62 6.54 -1.69
N HIS A 42 5.34 6.76 -1.37
CA HIS A 42 4.54 5.83 -0.60
C HIS A 42 4.31 4.50 -1.35
N ARG A 43 4.00 4.53 -2.66
CA ARG A 43 3.87 3.32 -3.50
C ARG A 43 5.16 2.51 -3.54
N VAL A 44 6.31 3.16 -3.74
CA VAL A 44 7.62 2.52 -3.74
C VAL A 44 7.92 1.86 -2.38
N GLN A 45 7.60 2.55 -1.29
CA GLN A 45 7.80 2.03 0.06
C GLN A 45 6.90 0.80 0.33
N GLN A 46 5.62 0.86 -0.06
CA GLN A 46 4.71 -0.28 0.07
C GLN A 46 5.16 -1.49 -0.73
N GLU A 47 5.62 -1.29 -1.97
CA GLU A 47 6.13 -2.37 -2.79
C GLU A 47 7.36 -3.02 -2.14
N LYS A 48 8.28 -2.20 -1.61
CA LYS A 48 9.45 -2.70 -0.89
C LYS A 48 9.08 -3.50 0.35
N GLU A 49 8.11 -3.03 1.12
CA GLU A 49 7.60 -3.76 2.30
C GLU A 49 6.96 -5.08 1.92
N TYR A 50 6.15 -5.09 0.86
CA TYR A 50 5.55 -6.29 0.32
C TYR A 50 6.61 -7.30 -0.13
N GLN A 51 7.63 -6.86 -0.89
CA GLN A 51 8.75 -7.73 -1.29
C GLN A 51 9.47 -8.33 -0.07
N ASN A 52 9.76 -7.53 0.95
CA ASN A 52 10.37 -8.01 2.18
C ASN A 52 9.49 -9.04 2.91
N GLN A 53 8.17 -8.84 2.95
CA GLN A 53 7.23 -9.78 3.54
C GLN A 53 7.23 -11.11 2.78
N ILE A 54 7.21 -11.08 1.45
CA ILE A 54 7.24 -12.31 0.63
C ILE A 54 8.58 -13.03 0.77
N ILE A 55 9.70 -12.31 0.84
CA ILE A 55 11.03 -12.92 1.09
C ILE A 55 11.05 -13.61 2.46
N ALA A 56 10.60 -12.93 3.51
CA ALA A 56 10.51 -13.50 4.86
C ALA A 56 9.61 -14.74 4.87
N LYS A 57 8.49 -14.70 4.14
CA LYS A 57 7.57 -15.82 3.99
C LYS A 57 8.20 -17.00 3.23
N ALA A 58 8.95 -16.73 2.16
CA ALA A 58 9.68 -17.76 1.42
C ALA A 58 10.69 -18.49 2.33
N ILE A 59 11.38 -17.75 3.20
CA ILE A 59 12.27 -18.32 4.21
C ILE A 59 11.47 -19.17 5.22
N ALA A 60 10.36 -18.66 5.74
CA ALA A 60 9.53 -19.36 6.72
C ALA A 60 8.92 -20.67 6.15
N LEU A 61 8.60 -20.69 4.86
CA LEU A 61 8.09 -21.87 4.15
C LEU A 61 9.19 -22.86 3.76
N GLY A 62 10.47 -22.59 4.10
CA GLY A 62 11.60 -23.44 3.74
C GLY A 62 11.95 -23.43 2.26
N CYS A 63 11.47 -22.42 1.51
CA CYS A 63 11.68 -22.26 0.07
C CYS A 63 12.43 -20.94 -0.25
N PRO A 64 13.62 -20.68 0.33
CA PRO A 64 14.34 -19.44 0.11
C PRO A 64 14.66 -19.24 -1.38
N GLY A 65 14.50 -18.01 -1.87
CA GLY A 65 14.70 -17.67 -3.28
C GLY A 65 13.52 -18.00 -4.21
N ASN A 66 12.55 -18.81 -3.77
CA ASN A 66 11.32 -19.05 -4.54
C ASN A 66 10.22 -18.05 -4.15
N ILE A 67 10.47 -16.78 -4.49
CA ILE A 67 9.55 -15.66 -4.19
C ILE A 67 8.20 -15.86 -4.87
N GLY A 68 8.17 -16.43 -6.08
CA GLY A 68 6.93 -16.70 -6.82
C GLY A 68 6.00 -17.67 -6.08
N LEU A 69 6.54 -18.77 -5.55
CA LEU A 69 5.77 -19.71 -4.74
C LEU A 69 5.27 -19.06 -3.44
N ALA A 70 6.11 -18.29 -2.76
CA ALA A 70 5.72 -17.60 -1.53
C ALA A 70 4.62 -16.55 -1.77
N ALA A 71 4.68 -15.78 -2.85
CA ALA A 71 3.64 -14.82 -3.25
C ALA A 71 2.31 -15.51 -3.61
N TYR A 72 2.39 -16.67 -4.28
CA TYR A 72 1.21 -17.46 -4.57
C TYR A 72 0.55 -17.99 -3.29
N ILE A 73 1.34 -18.53 -2.36
CA ILE A 73 0.86 -18.99 -1.06
C ILE A 73 0.26 -17.82 -0.26
N ASP A 74 0.88 -16.64 -0.26
CA ASP A 74 0.32 -15.44 0.35
C ASP A 74 -1.05 -15.06 -0.21
N THR A 75 -1.19 -15.11 -1.53
CA THR A 75 -2.46 -14.86 -2.20
C THR A 75 -3.52 -15.88 -1.79
N LEU A 76 -3.15 -17.17 -1.71
CA LEU A 76 -4.06 -18.22 -1.28
C LEU A 76 -4.51 -18.05 0.17
N GLU A 77 -3.58 -17.79 1.09
CA GLU A 77 -3.89 -17.56 2.51
C GLU A 77 -4.85 -16.38 2.68
N ARG A 78 -4.58 -15.23 2.04
CA ARG A 78 -5.49 -14.08 2.08
C ARG A 78 -6.90 -14.41 1.56
N ARG A 79 -6.98 -15.22 0.50
CA ARG A 79 -8.26 -15.66 -0.06
C ARG A 79 -9.00 -16.59 0.91
N ILE A 80 -8.30 -17.54 1.52
CA ILE A 80 -8.86 -18.44 2.54
C ILE A 80 -9.40 -17.62 3.72
N THR A 81 -8.59 -16.71 4.28
CA THR A 81 -9.02 -15.85 5.40
C THR A 81 -10.25 -15.01 5.05
N ARG A 82 -10.32 -14.43 3.84
CA ARG A 82 -11.51 -13.69 3.39
C ARG A 82 -12.74 -14.58 3.25
N LEU A 83 -12.58 -15.84 2.85
CA LEU A 83 -13.68 -16.79 2.76
C LEU A 83 -14.16 -17.24 4.14
N GLU A 84 -13.23 -17.54 5.04
CA GLU A 84 -13.50 -17.89 6.44
C GLU A 84 -14.26 -16.77 7.15
N GLN A 85 -13.88 -15.50 6.94
CA GLN A 85 -14.59 -14.33 7.48
C GLN A 85 -16.02 -14.15 6.94
N ARG A 86 -16.35 -14.74 5.79
CA ARG A 86 -17.67 -14.63 5.15
C ARG A 86 -18.61 -15.78 5.48
N LEU A 87 -18.11 -16.86 6.08
CA LEU A 87 -18.93 -17.97 6.52
C LEU A 87 -19.46 -17.66 7.93
N PRO A 88 -20.79 -17.62 8.15
CA PRO A 88 -21.32 -17.60 9.50
C PRO A 88 -20.97 -18.93 10.20
N ALA A 89 -20.61 -18.82 11.48
CA ALA A 89 -20.24 -19.94 12.35
C ALA A 89 -21.33 -21.03 12.45
#